data_AF-A0A0N1AXU2-F1
#
_entry.id   AF-A0A0N1AXU2-F1
#
_cell.length_a   1.000
_cell.length_b   1.000
_cell.length_c   1.000
_cell.angle_alpha   90.00
_cell.angle_beta   90.00
_cell.angle_gamma   90.00
#
_symmetry.space_group_name_H-M   'P 1'
#
loop_
_entity.id
_entity.type
_entity.pdbx_description
1 polymer ?
#
loop_
_entity_poly.entity_id
_entity_poly.type
_entity_poly.pdbx_seq_one_letter_code
_entity_poly.pdbx_strand_id
1 'polypeptide(L)'
;MGNSVRILQRLLAALLLATGMIWATSAQAQNCGQAATQGTAPPSWQTYCWLNLTNYNDVTARSASGQNLTFALPDGSTLTFNARVTGGTTTAYNSATAPSWTGAAIGNTAFIGIPGRPVLYTAAAGTRTITLSGITITPPAGATASVFSFIVADAESSNQSESLTMTTNGASWQLLDTVPPVNGAAFPLIAGLGSSTVTINGVAGTVGAHVLGSNSPTNITVQTVAGGLQGVMFAVRFASIRLQKSLVGTRVSASDQFRYEVISNATNTVISGGTTSGSGGGPFTGPPVVMSAGVPVTIRETMAAGSTSVLSQYSSTLTCVNIAGPTRSSLPNNLAVTSFNLGMLQFGEALVCTFTNGARPRLQLRKVLDGDRRFTGDQFTVRIMQGQTVIAASTTTGTGGTVNLGDTGLVTLQAGQSYSIDEIAAGTANLGNYDSMLSCSNATTGTGTTLPTALPGVIVPSVGDTITCVITNERRNTAVLVIDKTSQIISDPVNGTSNPKAIPGAVIEYAVTVRNAGRMRVDANSIVIIDAMPSGMAFAAGTPITFNDGSPASGLSAFNQSTMVSFSSQPGGQGPFNYTPTGAFDQAVRGIRITPAGRMERSSSGTDQPSFTVRFRARVE
;
A
#
# COMPACT_ATOMS: atom_id res chain seq x y z
N MET A 1 -0.35 -85.65 31.91
CA MET A 1 -1.35 -84.65 32.35
C MET A 1 -0.74 -83.32 32.88
N GLY A 2 0.57 -83.19 33.13
CA GLY A 2 1.15 -81.97 33.74
C GLY A 2 1.50 -80.80 32.80
N ASN A 3 1.77 -81.03 31.51
CA ASN A 3 2.19 -79.96 30.59
C ASN A 3 1.01 -79.14 30.03
N SER A 4 -0.15 -79.76 29.80
CA SER A 4 -1.31 -79.09 29.23
C SER A 4 -1.94 -78.07 30.19
N VAL A 5 -1.87 -78.32 31.51
CA VAL A 5 -2.40 -77.41 32.54
C VAL A 5 -1.55 -76.14 32.67
N ARG A 6 -0.22 -76.25 32.54
CA ARG A 6 0.70 -75.10 32.60
C ARG A 6 0.58 -74.17 31.38
N ILE A 7 0.28 -74.74 30.20
CA ILE A 7 0.05 -73.95 28.98
C ILE A 7 -1.28 -73.20 29.07
N LEU A 8 -2.33 -73.85 29.60
CA LEU A 8 -3.63 -73.22 29.79
C LEU A 8 -3.59 -72.09 30.83
N GLN A 9 -2.83 -72.23 31.92
CA GLN A 9 -2.63 -71.17 32.92
C GLN A 9 -1.86 -69.96 32.36
N ARG A 10 -0.85 -70.20 31.52
CA ARG A 10 -0.10 -69.12 30.84
C ARG A 10 -0.94 -68.39 29.79
N LEU A 11 -1.77 -69.12 29.06
CA LEU A 11 -2.73 -68.54 28.10
C LEU A 11 -3.84 -67.75 28.80
N LEU A 12 -4.37 -68.22 29.93
CA LEU A 12 -5.34 -67.47 30.73
C LEU A 12 -4.73 -66.19 31.32
N ALA A 13 -3.50 -66.24 31.83
CA ALA A 13 -2.80 -65.06 32.35
C ALA A 13 -2.48 -64.04 31.24
N ALA A 14 -2.06 -64.50 30.06
CA ALA A 14 -1.85 -63.64 28.89
C ALA A 14 -3.17 -63.03 28.37
N LEU A 15 -4.26 -63.79 28.40
CA LEU A 15 -5.59 -63.31 28.01
C LEU A 15 -6.13 -62.28 29.01
N LEU A 16 -5.92 -62.48 30.32
CA LEU A 16 -6.28 -61.52 31.38
C LEU A 16 -5.47 -60.22 31.29
N LEU A 17 -4.17 -60.29 30.98
CA LEU A 17 -3.34 -59.10 30.69
C LEU A 17 -3.77 -58.40 29.40
N ALA A 18 -4.12 -59.14 28.35
CA ALA A 18 -4.59 -58.57 27.08
C ALA A 18 -5.99 -57.92 27.23
N THR A 19 -6.90 -58.52 27.99
CA THR A 19 -8.21 -57.92 28.27
C THR A 19 -8.13 -56.71 29.21
N GLY A 20 -7.14 -56.64 30.11
CA GLY A 20 -6.90 -55.46 30.94
C GLY A 20 -6.41 -54.23 30.16
N MET A 21 -5.78 -54.43 29.00
CA MET A 21 -5.28 -53.33 28.15
C MET A 21 -6.34 -52.80 27.16
N ILE A 22 -7.47 -53.50 26.96
CA ILE A 22 -8.50 -53.12 25.97
C ILE A 22 -9.61 -52.24 26.61
N TRP A 23 -9.60 -52.07 27.93
CA TRP A 23 -10.60 -51.26 28.67
C TRP A 23 -10.01 -50.04 29.40
N ALA A 24 -8.81 -49.60 29.01
CA ALA A 24 -8.36 -48.26 29.36
C ALA A 24 -9.15 -47.26 28.51
N THR A 25 -10.33 -46.84 28.99
CA THR A 25 -10.96 -45.62 28.50
C THR A 25 -9.90 -44.53 28.50
N SER A 26 -9.60 -43.93 27.34
CA SER A 26 -8.72 -42.78 27.25
C SER A 26 -9.16 -41.76 28.28
N ALA A 27 -8.36 -41.55 29.33
CA ALA A 27 -8.65 -40.54 30.34
C ALA A 27 -8.78 -39.20 29.60
N GLN A 28 -9.97 -38.61 29.60
CA GLN A 28 -10.17 -37.34 28.91
C GLN A 28 -9.31 -36.28 29.59
N ALA A 29 -8.58 -35.52 28.76
CA ALA A 29 -7.82 -34.38 29.22
C ALA A 29 -8.78 -33.39 29.92
N GLN A 30 -8.40 -32.94 31.11
CA GLN A 30 -9.09 -31.88 31.84
C GLN A 30 -8.87 -30.55 31.09
N ASN A 31 -9.68 -29.53 31.35
CA ASN A 31 -9.53 -28.24 30.66
C ASN A 31 -8.70 -27.25 31.49
N CYS A 32 -8.32 -26.15 30.88
CA CYS A 32 -7.97 -24.92 31.58
C CYS A 32 -8.90 -23.80 31.09
N GLY A 33 -9.03 -22.72 31.85
CA GLY A 33 -9.94 -21.63 31.49
C GLY A 33 -9.44 -20.26 31.93
N GLN A 34 -9.86 -19.26 31.17
CA GLN A 34 -9.71 -17.86 31.54
C GLN A 34 -10.73 -17.52 32.63
N ALA A 35 -10.46 -16.46 33.40
CA ALA A 35 -11.49 -15.87 34.26
C ALA A 35 -12.69 -15.36 33.41
N ALA A 36 -13.82 -15.10 34.04
CA ALA A 36 -14.96 -14.48 33.36
C ALA A 36 -14.79 -12.95 33.26
N THR A 37 -14.19 -12.34 34.29
CA THR A 37 -14.06 -10.88 34.41
C THR A 37 -12.67 -10.50 34.91
N GLN A 38 -12.15 -9.38 34.42
CA GLN A 38 -10.83 -8.83 34.79
C GLN A 38 -10.70 -8.55 36.29
N GLY A 39 -11.65 -7.80 36.88
CA GLY A 39 -11.45 -7.19 38.20
C GLY A 39 -10.28 -6.21 38.16
N THR A 40 -9.37 -6.33 39.13
CA THR A 40 -8.11 -5.57 39.19
C THR A 40 -6.92 -6.27 38.52
N ALA A 41 -7.13 -7.41 37.85
CA ALA A 41 -6.09 -8.14 37.13
C ALA A 41 -5.43 -7.27 36.03
N PRO A 42 -4.19 -7.56 35.62
CA PRO A 42 -3.51 -6.82 34.57
C PRO A 42 -4.29 -6.85 33.24
N PRO A 43 -4.08 -5.90 32.33
CA PRO A 43 -4.73 -5.90 31.00
C PRO A 43 -4.58 -7.23 30.23
N SER A 44 -3.54 -7.99 30.55
CA SER A 44 -3.27 -9.31 29.96
C SER A 44 -3.99 -10.48 30.65
N TRP A 45 -4.96 -10.26 31.53
CA TRP A 45 -5.62 -11.30 32.33
C TRP A 45 -6.23 -12.45 31.50
N GLN A 46 -6.67 -12.17 30.27
CA GLN A 46 -7.20 -13.19 29.34
C GLN A 46 -6.12 -14.15 28.82
N THR A 47 -4.84 -13.83 29.01
CA THR A 47 -3.74 -14.69 28.57
C THR A 47 -3.48 -15.85 29.52
N TYR A 48 -4.13 -15.89 30.69
CA TYR A 48 -3.96 -16.92 31.72
C TYR A 48 -4.99 -18.03 31.54
N CYS A 49 -4.51 -19.26 31.37
CA CYS A 49 -5.34 -20.46 31.37
C CYS A 49 -5.14 -21.18 32.69
N TRP A 50 -6.01 -20.91 33.65
CA TRP A 50 -6.00 -21.53 34.97
C TRP A 50 -6.41 -22.99 34.85
N LEU A 51 -5.58 -23.88 35.39
CA LEU A 51 -5.76 -25.32 35.26
C LEU A 51 -6.96 -25.78 36.09
N ASN A 52 -7.90 -26.49 35.49
CA ASN A 52 -9.02 -27.05 36.23
C ASN A 52 -8.61 -28.37 36.89
N LEU A 53 -8.37 -28.35 38.20
CA LEU A 53 -7.87 -29.49 38.97
C LEU A 53 -8.99 -30.38 39.54
N THR A 54 -10.19 -30.38 38.95
CA THR A 54 -11.30 -31.25 39.38
C THR A 54 -10.89 -32.73 39.44
N ASN A 55 -10.01 -33.17 38.55
CA ASN A 55 -9.55 -34.56 38.50
C ASN A 55 -8.30 -34.82 39.36
N TYR A 56 -7.80 -33.85 40.11
CA TYR A 56 -6.74 -34.06 41.10
C TYR A 56 -7.22 -35.05 42.18
N ASN A 57 -6.40 -36.05 42.48
CA ASN A 57 -6.67 -37.05 43.49
C ASN A 57 -5.47 -37.12 44.46
N ASP A 58 -5.68 -36.63 45.68
CA ASP A 58 -4.61 -36.49 46.67
C ASP A 58 -3.93 -37.82 47.02
N VAL A 59 -4.71 -38.91 47.13
CA VAL A 59 -4.19 -40.26 47.44
C VAL A 59 -3.22 -40.71 46.34
N THR A 60 -3.60 -40.51 45.08
CA THR A 60 -2.76 -40.87 43.93
C THR A 60 -1.53 -39.96 43.85
N ALA A 61 -1.70 -38.65 44.05
CA ALA A 61 -0.61 -37.68 44.02
C ALA A 61 0.42 -37.93 45.13
N ARG A 62 0.00 -38.43 46.30
CA ARG A 62 0.89 -38.79 47.42
C ARG A 62 1.54 -40.17 47.29
N SER A 63 1.14 -40.97 46.30
CA SER A 63 1.78 -42.25 46.01
C SER A 63 3.23 -42.05 45.53
N ALA A 64 4.02 -43.12 45.58
CA ALA A 64 5.40 -43.08 45.08
C ALA A 64 5.48 -42.68 43.59
N SER A 65 4.48 -43.07 42.78
CA SER A 65 4.37 -42.77 41.35
C SER A 65 3.81 -41.38 41.03
N GLY A 66 3.22 -40.68 42.01
CA GLY A 66 2.47 -39.45 41.77
C GLY A 66 1.23 -39.67 40.88
N GLN A 67 0.61 -38.57 40.46
CA GLN A 67 -0.54 -38.55 39.58
C GLN A 67 -0.19 -37.88 38.23
N ASN A 68 -0.38 -38.59 37.12
CA ASN A 68 -0.29 -37.98 35.80
C ASN A 68 -1.54 -37.14 35.52
N LEU A 69 -1.32 -35.90 35.10
CA LEU A 69 -2.36 -34.95 34.74
C LEU A 69 -2.15 -34.49 33.29
N THR A 70 -3.25 -34.28 32.59
CA THR A 70 -3.27 -33.93 31.16
C THR A 70 -4.35 -32.90 30.93
N PHE A 71 -4.01 -31.78 30.30
CA PHE A 71 -4.89 -30.66 30.06
C PHE A 71 -4.98 -30.32 28.58
N ALA A 72 -6.20 -30.19 28.07
CA ALA A 72 -6.45 -29.63 26.76
C ALA A 72 -6.35 -28.09 26.84
N LEU A 73 -5.50 -27.52 25.98
CA LEU A 73 -5.29 -26.07 25.90
C LEU A 73 -6.17 -25.47 24.78
N PRO A 74 -6.50 -24.16 24.85
CA PRO A 74 -7.39 -23.52 23.89
C PRO A 74 -6.95 -23.57 22.41
N ASP A 75 -5.65 -23.74 22.15
CA ASP A 75 -5.09 -23.83 20.79
C ASP A 75 -5.00 -25.27 20.26
N GLY A 76 -5.61 -26.23 20.96
CA GLY A 76 -5.59 -27.65 20.63
C GLY A 76 -4.33 -28.40 21.12
N SER A 77 -3.38 -27.69 21.73
CA SER A 77 -2.23 -28.33 22.38
C SER A 77 -2.65 -29.09 23.65
N THR A 78 -1.79 -30.00 24.09
CA THR A 78 -1.98 -30.76 25.33
C THR A 78 -0.83 -30.48 26.30
N LEU A 79 -1.15 -29.97 27.48
CA LEU A 79 -0.20 -29.87 28.60
C LEU A 79 -0.22 -31.18 29.39
N THR A 80 0.94 -31.75 29.70
CA THR A 80 1.05 -32.91 30.59
C THR A 80 2.11 -32.68 31.66
N PHE A 81 1.89 -33.26 32.84
CA PHE A 81 2.87 -33.37 33.90
C PHE A 81 2.47 -34.45 34.91
N ASN A 82 3.44 -34.94 35.68
CA ASN A 82 3.21 -35.76 36.87
C ASN A 82 3.24 -34.86 38.12
N ALA A 83 2.18 -34.89 38.92
CA ALA A 83 2.07 -34.23 40.20
C ALA A 83 2.34 -35.23 41.34
N ARG A 84 3.42 -35.01 42.09
CA ARG A 84 3.78 -35.81 43.26
C ARG A 84 3.78 -34.95 44.52
N VAL A 85 3.09 -35.40 45.55
CA VAL A 85 2.96 -34.67 46.82
C VAL A 85 3.65 -35.42 47.95
N THR A 86 4.46 -34.72 48.73
CA THR A 86 5.13 -35.24 49.93
C THR A 86 4.83 -34.38 51.15
N GLY A 87 4.78 -34.99 52.33
CA GLY A 87 4.35 -34.33 53.56
C GLY A 87 2.83 -34.39 53.78
N GLY A 88 2.35 -33.66 54.78
CA GLY A 88 0.96 -33.73 55.27
C GLY A 88 0.66 -35.00 56.09
N THR A 89 -0.22 -34.90 57.08
CA THR A 89 -0.57 -36.00 58.00
C THR A 89 -1.74 -36.87 57.51
N THR A 90 -2.66 -36.32 56.72
CA THR A 90 -3.79 -37.04 56.08
C THR A 90 -3.97 -36.59 54.63
N THR A 91 -4.99 -35.79 54.30
CA THR A 91 -5.16 -35.16 53.00
C THR A 91 -4.22 -33.97 52.88
N ALA A 92 -3.36 -33.94 51.87
CA ALA A 92 -2.47 -32.80 51.67
C ALA A 92 -3.20 -31.61 51.04
N TYR A 93 -3.97 -31.85 49.97
CA TYR A 93 -4.78 -30.86 49.27
C TYR A 93 -6.17 -31.38 48.87
N ASN A 94 -7.14 -30.49 48.85
CA ASN A 94 -8.42 -30.62 48.16
C ASN A 94 -8.44 -29.68 46.95
N SER A 95 -8.99 -30.09 45.81
CA SER A 95 -9.28 -29.13 44.75
C SER A 95 -10.47 -28.26 45.14
N ALA A 96 -10.39 -26.95 44.95
CA ALA A 96 -11.41 -25.98 45.34
C ALA A 96 -11.65 -24.93 44.24
N THR A 97 -12.80 -24.25 44.31
CA THR A 97 -13.12 -23.10 43.45
C THR A 97 -12.21 -21.91 43.78
N ALA A 98 -12.11 -20.96 42.85
CA ALA A 98 -11.60 -19.62 43.14
C ALA A 98 -12.79 -18.64 43.22
N PRO A 99 -12.93 -17.84 44.29
CA PRO A 99 -12.05 -17.77 45.46
C PRO A 99 -12.13 -19.04 46.33
N SER A 100 -11.03 -19.40 46.99
CA SER A 100 -10.97 -20.57 47.90
C SER A 100 -11.73 -20.32 49.20
N TRP A 101 -11.84 -19.07 49.62
CA TRP A 101 -12.65 -18.57 50.73
C TRP A 101 -12.92 -17.07 50.56
N THR A 102 -13.75 -16.47 51.41
CA THR A 102 -14.21 -15.08 51.26
C THR A 102 -13.09 -14.04 51.41
N GLY A 103 -11.98 -14.36 52.06
CA GLY A 103 -10.83 -13.45 52.19
C GLY A 103 -9.82 -13.55 51.06
N ALA A 104 -10.00 -14.47 50.10
CA ALA A 104 -9.00 -14.66 49.06
C ALA A 104 -8.95 -13.53 48.05
N ALA A 105 -7.74 -13.08 47.70
CA ALA A 105 -7.55 -12.01 46.74
C ALA A 105 -7.96 -12.45 45.32
N ILE A 106 -7.38 -13.55 44.83
CA ILE A 106 -7.73 -14.13 43.52
C ILE A 106 -9.14 -14.75 43.56
N GLY A 107 -9.97 -14.39 42.59
CA GLY A 107 -11.37 -14.79 42.51
C GLY A 107 -12.35 -13.78 43.12
N ASN A 108 -11.89 -12.91 44.03
CA ASN A 108 -12.71 -11.81 44.57
C ASN A 108 -12.34 -10.44 43.95
N THR A 109 -11.06 -10.06 43.95
CA THR A 109 -10.63 -8.73 43.47
C THR A 109 -10.12 -8.75 42.04
N ALA A 110 -9.37 -9.80 41.66
CA ALA A 110 -8.83 -10.02 40.32
C ALA A 110 -9.13 -11.44 39.84
N PHE A 111 -9.15 -11.64 38.52
CA PHE A 111 -9.42 -12.93 37.88
C PHE A 111 -10.73 -13.56 38.39
N ILE A 112 -11.85 -12.86 38.23
CA ILE A 112 -13.14 -13.23 38.83
C ILE A 112 -13.84 -14.27 37.94
N GLY A 113 -14.37 -15.33 38.55
CA GLY A 113 -15.15 -16.35 37.85
C GLY A 113 -14.28 -17.33 37.04
N ILE A 114 -13.17 -17.79 37.61
CA ILE A 114 -12.34 -18.84 37.00
C ILE A 114 -13.13 -20.17 36.98
N PRO A 115 -13.28 -20.85 35.84
CA PRO A 115 -14.09 -22.05 35.74
C PRO A 115 -13.42 -23.26 36.43
N GLY A 116 -14.25 -24.20 36.91
CA GLY A 116 -13.79 -25.46 37.49
C GLY A 116 -13.30 -25.34 38.93
N ARG A 117 -12.29 -26.15 39.30
CA ARG A 117 -11.68 -26.17 40.64
C ARG A 117 -10.17 -25.90 40.54
N PRO A 118 -9.75 -24.64 40.34
CA PRO A 118 -8.36 -24.32 40.03
C PRO A 118 -7.40 -24.31 41.23
N VAL A 119 -7.92 -24.34 42.46
CA VAL A 119 -7.11 -24.18 43.67
C VAL A 119 -6.79 -25.53 44.30
N LEU A 120 -5.53 -25.81 44.61
CA LEU A 120 -5.13 -26.84 45.57
C LEU A 120 -5.10 -26.22 46.96
N TYR A 121 -6.14 -26.49 47.74
CA TYR A 121 -6.35 -25.93 49.06
C TYR A 121 -5.97 -26.96 50.13
N THR A 122 -5.08 -26.60 51.04
CA THR A 122 -4.63 -27.51 52.09
C THR A 122 -5.79 -27.95 52.99
N ALA A 123 -5.73 -29.16 53.56
CA ALA A 123 -6.78 -29.64 54.47
C ALA A 123 -6.47 -29.47 55.97
N ALA A 124 -5.22 -29.12 56.32
CA ALA A 124 -4.75 -28.98 57.70
C ALA A 124 -3.43 -28.20 57.75
N ALA A 125 -3.03 -27.77 58.94
CA ALA A 125 -1.74 -27.13 59.20
C ALA A 125 -0.54 -28.06 58.92
N GLY A 126 0.63 -27.47 58.74
CA GLY A 126 1.90 -28.17 58.54
C GLY A 126 2.54 -27.93 57.17
N THR A 127 3.63 -28.66 56.90
CA THR A 127 4.41 -28.51 55.66
C THR A 127 4.11 -29.63 54.67
N ARG A 128 3.94 -29.27 53.41
CA ARG A 128 3.89 -30.22 52.29
C ARG A 128 4.52 -29.61 51.05
N THR A 129 4.87 -30.46 50.09
CA THR A 129 5.46 -30.04 48.83
C THR A 129 4.76 -30.78 47.69
N ILE A 130 4.33 -30.03 46.68
CA ILE A 130 3.93 -30.59 45.39
C ILE A 130 5.07 -30.38 44.38
N THR A 131 5.49 -31.47 43.75
CA THR A 131 6.44 -31.48 42.65
C THR A 131 5.67 -31.78 41.37
N LEU A 132 5.72 -30.84 40.42
CA LEU A 132 5.23 -31.00 39.06
C LEU A 132 6.44 -31.36 38.20
N SER A 133 6.48 -32.57 37.66
CA SER A 133 7.61 -33.08 36.87
C SER A 133 7.17 -33.52 35.48
N GLY A 134 8.10 -33.49 34.53
CA GLY A 134 7.78 -33.82 33.13
C GLY A 134 6.79 -32.84 32.50
N ILE A 135 6.81 -31.57 32.94
CA ILE A 135 5.94 -30.53 32.39
C ILE A 135 6.28 -30.36 30.90
N THR A 136 5.32 -30.71 30.04
CA THR A 136 5.49 -30.68 28.60
C THR A 136 4.21 -30.20 27.94
N ILE A 137 4.36 -29.35 26.91
CA ILE A 137 3.26 -29.00 26.02
C ILE A 137 3.50 -29.73 24.70
N THR A 138 2.56 -30.59 24.33
CA THR A 138 2.55 -31.26 23.04
C THR A 138 1.59 -30.49 22.14
N PRO A 139 2.07 -29.85 21.08
CA PRO A 139 1.20 -29.10 20.17
C PRO A 139 0.47 -30.08 19.24
N PRO A 140 -0.55 -29.61 18.48
CA PRO A 140 -1.17 -30.40 17.43
C PRO A 140 -0.14 -30.90 16.40
N ALA A 141 -0.43 -32.03 15.75
CA ALA A 141 0.47 -32.66 14.79
C ALA A 141 1.01 -31.66 13.75
N GLY A 142 2.34 -31.58 13.61
CA GLY A 142 3.03 -30.69 12.67
C GLY A 142 3.59 -29.39 13.25
N ALA A 143 3.38 -29.11 14.55
CA ALA A 143 4.01 -27.99 15.26
C ALA A 143 5.13 -28.47 16.21
N THR A 144 6.11 -27.60 16.46
CA THR A 144 7.15 -27.83 17.48
C THR A 144 6.85 -26.96 18.70
N ALA A 145 6.77 -27.57 19.89
CA ALA A 145 6.64 -26.81 21.12
C ALA A 145 7.97 -26.15 21.46
N SER A 146 7.98 -24.83 21.55
CA SER A 146 9.07 -24.11 22.19
C SER A 146 8.54 -22.86 22.85
N VAL A 147 8.63 -22.85 24.17
CA VAL A 147 8.36 -21.75 25.11
C VAL A 147 6.90 -21.55 25.51
N PHE A 148 6.62 -21.82 26.79
CA PHE A 148 5.42 -21.44 27.53
C PHE A 148 5.84 -20.82 28.87
N SER A 149 4.92 -20.14 29.55
CA SER A 149 5.15 -19.73 30.94
C SER A 149 4.22 -20.52 31.84
N PHE A 150 4.81 -21.19 32.81
CA PHE A 150 4.07 -21.85 33.88
C PHE A 150 3.89 -20.87 35.02
N ILE A 151 2.64 -20.72 35.44
CA ILE A 151 2.22 -19.73 36.42
C ILE A 151 1.92 -20.43 37.73
N VAL A 152 2.39 -19.86 38.82
CA VAL A 152 2.04 -20.25 40.18
C VAL A 152 1.51 -19.02 40.89
N ALA A 153 0.37 -19.14 41.55
CA ALA A 153 -0.22 -18.05 42.30
C ALA A 153 -0.63 -18.50 43.71
N ASP A 154 -0.50 -17.57 44.65
CA ASP A 154 -1.18 -17.66 45.95
C ASP A 154 -2.70 -17.60 45.72
N ALA A 155 -3.40 -18.64 46.14
CA ALA A 155 -4.81 -18.85 45.85
C ALA A 155 -5.70 -18.78 47.10
N GLU A 156 -5.14 -18.53 48.29
CA GLU A 156 -5.91 -18.32 49.50
C GLU A 156 -5.71 -16.90 50.04
N SER A 157 -4.56 -16.59 50.60
CA SER A 157 -4.20 -15.33 51.31
C SER A 157 -3.10 -15.77 52.26
N SER A 158 -1.83 -15.57 51.93
CA SER A 158 -0.75 -15.97 52.84
C SER A 158 -0.75 -15.14 54.12
N ASN A 159 -1.33 -15.68 55.19
CA ASN A 159 -1.46 -15.06 56.50
C ASN A 159 -0.24 -15.37 57.41
N GLN A 160 -0.22 -14.81 58.63
CA GLN A 160 0.89 -15.04 59.56
C GLN A 160 1.09 -16.53 59.84
N SER A 161 2.33 -17.00 59.79
CA SER A 161 2.75 -18.41 59.92
C SER A 161 2.51 -19.28 58.68
N GLU A 162 2.20 -18.69 57.54
CA GLU A 162 2.10 -19.37 56.25
C GLU A 162 3.20 -18.94 55.30
N SER A 163 3.58 -19.85 54.39
CA SER A 163 4.46 -19.50 53.30
C SER A 163 4.30 -20.41 52.08
N LEU A 164 4.66 -19.86 50.93
CA LEU A 164 4.80 -20.56 49.66
C LEU A 164 6.23 -20.38 49.16
N THR A 165 6.97 -21.47 49.05
CA THR A 165 8.30 -21.48 48.42
C THR A 165 8.23 -22.22 47.10
N MET A 166 8.50 -21.52 46.01
CA MET A 166 8.40 -21.99 44.65
C MET A 166 9.79 -22.12 44.03
N THR A 167 10.14 -23.28 43.52
CA THR A 167 11.41 -23.53 42.82
C THR A 167 11.12 -24.01 41.41
N THR A 168 11.90 -23.53 40.45
CA THR A 168 11.78 -23.86 39.03
C THR A 168 13.14 -24.28 38.46
N ASN A 169 13.14 -25.21 37.51
CA ASN A 169 14.29 -25.49 36.66
C ASN A 169 14.24 -24.76 35.30
N GLY A 170 13.19 -23.97 35.06
CA GLY A 170 13.05 -23.11 33.89
C GLY A 170 13.78 -21.78 34.08
N ALA A 171 13.32 -20.75 33.36
CA ALA A 171 13.81 -19.39 33.58
C ALA A 171 13.48 -18.90 35.00
N SER A 172 14.30 -17.99 35.52
CA SER A 172 14.08 -17.34 36.82
C SER A 172 12.65 -16.83 36.99
N TRP A 173 12.11 -16.93 38.21
CA TRP A 173 10.78 -16.45 38.53
C TRP A 173 10.64 -14.95 38.31
N GLN A 174 9.54 -14.57 37.68
CA GLN A 174 9.15 -13.18 37.45
C GLN A 174 7.82 -12.91 38.15
N LEU A 175 7.69 -11.72 38.73
CA LEU A 175 6.41 -11.22 39.24
C LEU A 175 5.56 -10.77 38.05
N LEU A 176 4.38 -11.39 37.88
CA LEU A 176 3.46 -11.07 36.81
C LEU A 176 2.30 -10.19 37.25
N ASP A 177 1.88 -10.35 38.51
CA ASP A 177 0.82 -9.55 39.09
C ASP A 177 0.91 -9.54 40.62
N THR A 178 0.40 -8.46 41.22
CA THR A 178 0.18 -8.29 42.64
C THR A 178 -1.28 -7.94 42.85
N VAL A 179 -2.06 -8.94 43.22
CA VAL A 179 -3.52 -8.88 43.32
C VAL A 179 -3.91 -8.25 44.65
N PRO A 180 -4.62 -7.10 44.66
CA PRO A 180 -5.01 -6.42 45.89
C PRO A 180 -5.87 -7.29 46.83
N PRO A 181 -5.73 -7.13 48.17
CA PRO A 181 -6.59 -7.81 49.13
C PRO A 181 -8.06 -7.40 48.97
N VAL A 182 -8.98 -8.25 49.43
CA VAL A 182 -10.42 -7.95 49.50
C VAL A 182 -10.70 -6.73 50.40
N ASN A 183 -9.92 -6.56 51.46
CA ASN A 183 -9.98 -5.42 52.36
C ASN A 183 -8.58 -5.09 52.91
N GLY A 184 -8.30 -3.80 53.13
CA GLY A 184 -7.00 -3.31 53.60
C GLY A 184 -6.00 -3.09 52.46
N ALA A 185 -4.72 -3.03 52.81
CA ALA A 185 -3.63 -2.76 51.88
C ALA A 185 -2.39 -3.65 52.11
N ALA A 186 -2.52 -4.69 52.95
CA ALA A 186 -1.42 -5.57 53.28
C ALA A 186 -1.18 -6.61 52.19
N PHE A 187 0.09 -6.93 51.95
CA PHE A 187 0.53 -7.96 51.02
C PHE A 187 1.52 -8.88 51.73
N PRO A 188 1.55 -10.18 51.37
CA PRO A 188 2.57 -11.06 51.88
C PRO A 188 3.94 -10.66 51.32
N LEU A 189 4.99 -10.89 52.11
CA LEU A 189 6.35 -10.50 51.78
C LEU A 189 6.92 -11.44 50.73
N ILE A 190 7.41 -10.90 49.62
CA ILE A 190 8.02 -11.68 48.54
C ILE A 190 9.54 -11.48 48.51
N ALA A 191 10.28 -12.57 48.39
CA ALA A 191 11.74 -12.56 48.29
C ALA A 191 12.24 -13.56 47.23
N GLY A 192 13.36 -13.25 46.58
CA GLY A 192 14.00 -14.14 45.59
C GLY A 192 13.55 -13.96 44.13
N LEU A 193 12.80 -12.89 43.81
CA LEU A 193 12.44 -12.56 42.42
C LEU A 193 13.70 -12.45 41.54
N GLY A 194 13.62 -12.94 40.30
CA GLY A 194 14.76 -13.00 39.40
C GLY A 194 15.71 -14.19 39.66
N SER A 195 15.38 -15.07 40.60
CA SER A 195 16.12 -16.32 40.85
C SER A 195 15.26 -17.58 40.56
N SER A 196 15.87 -18.76 40.67
CA SER A 196 15.18 -20.05 40.52
C SER A 196 14.26 -20.38 41.70
N THR A 197 14.36 -19.68 42.83
CA THR A 197 13.53 -19.91 44.01
C THR A 197 12.95 -18.60 44.55
N VAL A 198 11.63 -18.54 44.69
CA VAL A 198 10.93 -17.41 45.31
C VAL A 198 10.16 -17.90 46.53
N THR A 199 10.19 -17.11 47.59
CA THR A 199 9.37 -17.35 48.78
C THR A 199 8.41 -16.19 49.00
N ILE A 200 7.14 -16.54 49.24
CA ILE A 200 6.10 -15.66 49.74
C ILE A 200 5.89 -16.01 51.21
N ASN A 201 6.16 -15.07 52.10
CA ASN A 201 5.94 -15.21 53.54
C ASN A 201 4.70 -14.42 53.93
N GLY A 202 3.77 -15.09 54.60
CA GLY A 202 2.53 -14.48 55.00
C GLY A 202 2.66 -13.51 56.16
N VAL A 203 1.70 -12.58 56.24
CA VAL A 203 1.65 -11.51 57.26
C VAL A 203 0.28 -11.47 57.93
N ALA A 204 0.15 -10.74 59.03
CA ALA A 204 -1.11 -10.67 59.76
C ALA A 204 -2.22 -9.97 58.96
N GLY A 205 -3.46 -10.48 59.07
CA GLY A 205 -4.66 -9.93 58.42
C GLY A 205 -4.87 -10.45 56.99
N THR A 206 -6.06 -10.21 56.43
CA THR A 206 -6.42 -10.59 55.05
C THR A 206 -5.55 -9.83 54.06
N VAL A 207 -4.75 -10.53 53.26
CA VAL A 207 -3.72 -9.92 52.42
C VAL A 207 -3.96 -10.16 50.93
N GLY A 208 -3.26 -9.39 50.09
CA GLY A 208 -3.24 -9.61 48.65
C GLY A 208 -2.52 -10.92 48.27
N ALA A 209 -2.42 -11.17 46.97
CA ALA A 209 -1.74 -12.35 46.43
C ALA A 209 -0.71 -11.96 45.37
N HIS A 210 0.30 -12.81 45.18
CA HIS A 210 1.27 -12.66 44.10
C HIS A 210 1.08 -13.75 43.05
N VAL A 211 1.20 -13.37 41.78
CA VAL A 211 1.17 -14.28 40.63
C VAL A 211 2.57 -14.29 40.00
N LEU A 212 3.19 -15.47 39.94
CA LEU A 212 4.55 -15.64 39.45
C LEU A 212 4.60 -16.51 38.21
N GLY A 213 5.54 -16.22 37.31
CA GLY A 213 5.77 -16.98 36.09
C GLY A 213 7.20 -17.47 35.96
N SER A 214 7.37 -18.68 35.46
CA SER A 214 8.66 -19.23 35.03
C SER A 214 8.51 -19.80 33.62
N ASN A 215 9.48 -19.48 32.74
CA ASN A 215 9.40 -19.87 31.34
C ASN A 215 10.01 -21.25 31.11
N SER A 216 9.26 -22.10 30.40
CA SER A 216 9.61 -23.45 29.95
C SER A 216 10.19 -24.39 31.01
N PRO A 217 9.67 -24.41 32.26
CA PRO A 217 10.12 -25.38 33.22
C PRO A 217 9.68 -26.78 32.80
N THR A 218 10.53 -27.77 33.02
CA THR A 218 10.10 -29.18 33.00
C THR A 218 9.81 -29.69 34.40
N ASN A 219 10.26 -28.97 35.43
CA ASN A 219 10.04 -29.26 36.84
C ASN A 219 9.77 -27.98 37.65
N ILE A 220 8.69 -27.99 38.42
CA ILE A 220 8.39 -26.99 39.44
C ILE A 220 8.14 -27.70 40.77
N THR A 221 8.62 -27.12 41.86
CA THR A 221 8.20 -27.52 43.21
C THR A 221 7.56 -26.34 43.92
N VAL A 222 6.44 -26.58 44.59
CA VAL A 222 5.85 -25.62 45.52
C VAL A 222 5.77 -26.26 46.89
N GLN A 223 6.52 -25.71 47.84
CA GLN A 223 6.40 -26.03 49.25
C GLN A 223 5.39 -25.08 49.88
N THR A 224 4.37 -25.65 50.50
CA THR A 224 3.33 -24.93 51.23
C THR A 224 3.47 -25.20 52.72
N VAL A 225 3.68 -24.12 53.48
CA VAL A 225 3.57 -24.12 54.95
C VAL A 225 2.23 -23.49 55.30
N ALA A 226 1.36 -24.27 55.94
CA ALA A 226 0.05 -23.79 56.38
C ALA A 226 0.04 -23.63 57.91
N GLY A 227 -0.29 -22.44 58.40
CA GLY A 227 -0.57 -22.18 59.82
C GLY A 227 -1.94 -22.72 60.22
N GLY A 228 -2.92 -22.64 59.31
CA GLY A 228 -4.18 -23.36 59.36
C GLY A 228 -4.52 -23.98 58.01
N LEU A 229 -4.89 -23.13 57.06
CA LEU A 229 -5.10 -23.49 55.65
C LEU A 229 -4.20 -22.60 54.77
N GLN A 230 -4.05 -22.95 53.50
CA GLN A 230 -3.24 -22.26 52.50
C GLN A 230 -3.62 -22.81 51.12
N GLY A 231 -3.51 -22.00 50.07
CA GLY A 231 -3.88 -22.34 48.70
C GLY A 231 -2.80 -22.02 47.69
N VAL A 232 -2.61 -22.93 46.73
CA VAL A 232 -1.84 -22.65 45.51
C VAL A 232 -2.67 -22.99 44.29
N MET A 233 -2.51 -22.22 43.22
CA MET A 233 -3.10 -22.54 41.92
C MET A 233 -2.10 -22.39 40.80
N PHE A 234 -2.40 -23.04 39.67
CA PHE A 234 -1.52 -23.11 38.51
C PHE A 234 -2.23 -22.61 37.27
N ALA A 235 -1.48 -21.94 36.41
CA ALA A 235 -1.91 -21.59 35.07
C ALA A 235 -0.79 -21.86 34.07
N VAL A 236 -1.17 -21.91 32.80
CA VAL A 236 -0.24 -21.65 31.70
C VAL A 236 -0.64 -20.34 31.05
N ARG A 237 0.35 -19.48 30.74
CA ARG A 237 0.12 -18.19 30.09
C ARG A 237 0.62 -18.21 28.65
N PHE A 238 -0.16 -17.59 27.76
CA PHE A 238 0.04 -17.59 26.32
C PHE A 238 0.32 -16.20 25.74
N ALA A 239 0.89 -16.14 24.53
CA ALA A 239 0.92 -14.90 23.75
C ALA A 239 -0.26 -14.86 22.77
N SER A 240 -0.70 -13.67 22.37
CA SER A 240 -1.80 -13.52 21.41
C SER A 240 -1.46 -12.58 20.28
N ILE A 241 -2.09 -12.81 19.12
CA ILE A 241 -2.04 -11.94 17.97
C ILE A 241 -3.43 -11.78 17.37
N ARG A 242 -3.80 -10.55 17.02
CA ARG A 242 -5.02 -10.23 16.27
C ARG A 242 -4.66 -9.42 15.03
N LEU A 243 -5.18 -9.82 13.88
CA LEU A 243 -5.04 -9.06 12.65
C LEU A 243 -6.17 -8.06 12.47
N GLN A 244 -5.82 -6.88 11.96
CA GLN A 244 -6.75 -5.87 11.50
C GLN A 244 -6.40 -5.45 10.08
N LYS A 245 -7.42 -5.02 9.33
CA LYS A 245 -7.27 -4.38 8.04
C LYS A 245 -7.94 -3.02 8.05
N SER A 246 -7.23 -1.99 7.61
CA SER A 246 -7.76 -0.66 7.37
C SER A 246 -7.54 -0.26 5.92
N LEU A 247 -8.44 0.57 5.40
CA LEU A 247 -8.36 1.14 4.06
C LEU A 247 -8.38 2.66 4.12
N VAL A 248 -7.46 3.28 3.39
CA VAL A 248 -7.36 4.73 3.22
C VAL A 248 -7.91 5.09 1.85
N GLY A 249 -8.90 5.98 1.83
CA GLY A 249 -9.60 6.37 0.62
C GLY A 249 -10.44 5.24 0.03
N THR A 250 -10.76 5.36 -1.25
CA THR A 250 -11.56 4.37 -1.99
C THR A 250 -10.70 3.24 -2.52
N ARG A 251 -11.34 2.09 -2.76
CA ARG A 251 -10.73 0.95 -3.46
C ARG A 251 -10.49 1.29 -4.94
N VAL A 252 -9.56 0.58 -5.58
CA VAL A 252 -9.32 0.68 -7.03
C VAL A 252 -10.58 0.28 -7.79
N SER A 253 -11.22 -0.81 -7.37
CA SER A 253 -12.57 -1.25 -7.76
C SER A 253 -13.42 -1.48 -6.50
N ALA A 254 -14.71 -1.13 -6.57
CA ALA A 254 -15.62 -1.28 -5.43
C ALA A 254 -15.82 -2.75 -5.00
N SER A 255 -15.57 -3.70 -5.91
CA SER A 255 -15.64 -5.14 -5.64
C SER A 255 -14.39 -5.71 -4.96
N ASP A 256 -13.27 -4.97 -4.97
CA ASP A 256 -12.02 -5.47 -4.42
C ASP A 256 -12.16 -5.76 -2.93
N GLN A 257 -11.74 -6.93 -2.48
CA GLN A 257 -11.67 -7.30 -1.08
C GLN A 257 -10.27 -7.86 -0.78
N PHE A 258 -9.89 -7.83 0.49
CA PHE A 258 -8.57 -8.21 0.98
C PHE A 258 -8.69 -9.31 2.01
N ARG A 259 -7.91 -10.37 1.84
CA ARG A 259 -7.77 -11.46 2.78
C ARG A 259 -6.43 -11.30 3.51
N TYR A 260 -6.48 -11.28 4.83
CA TYR A 260 -5.33 -11.11 5.70
C TYR A 260 -5.26 -12.25 6.71
N GLU A 261 -4.09 -12.85 6.88
CA GLU A 261 -3.92 -14.18 7.46
C GLU A 261 -2.70 -14.27 8.37
N VAL A 262 -2.84 -15.03 9.46
CA VAL A 262 -1.74 -15.56 10.27
C VAL A 262 -1.51 -16.99 9.82
N ILE A 263 -0.28 -17.30 9.42
CA ILE A 263 0.10 -18.58 8.84
C ILE A 263 1.16 -19.21 9.74
N SER A 264 0.95 -20.48 10.07
CA SER A 264 1.97 -21.29 10.76
C SER A 264 3.12 -21.54 9.79
N ASN A 265 4.35 -21.15 10.16
CA ASN A 265 5.52 -21.47 9.34
C ASN A 265 5.85 -22.97 9.37
N ALA A 266 5.42 -23.69 10.42
CA ALA A 266 5.69 -25.11 10.59
C ALA A 266 4.83 -26.00 9.66
N THR A 267 3.55 -25.65 9.52
CA THR A 267 2.57 -26.43 8.75
C THR A 267 2.18 -25.77 7.42
N ASN A 268 2.57 -24.52 7.21
CA ASN A 268 2.14 -23.67 6.08
C ASN A 268 0.60 -23.54 5.96
N THR A 269 -0.10 -23.69 7.08
CA THR A 269 -1.57 -23.58 7.16
C THR A 269 -1.99 -22.24 7.77
N VAL A 270 -3.13 -21.73 7.31
CA VAL A 270 -3.76 -20.54 7.88
C VAL A 270 -4.31 -20.89 9.26
N ILE A 271 -3.83 -20.19 10.29
CA ILE A 271 -4.28 -20.35 11.69
C ILE A 271 -5.52 -19.48 11.93
N SER A 272 -5.49 -18.25 11.43
CA SER A 272 -6.58 -17.29 11.53
C SER A 272 -6.44 -16.25 10.43
N GLY A 273 -7.52 -15.54 10.16
CA GLY A 273 -7.51 -14.42 9.25
C GLY A 273 -8.87 -13.76 9.20
N GLY A 274 -8.97 -12.76 8.34
CA GLY A 274 -10.23 -12.16 7.96
C GLY A 274 -10.24 -11.84 6.49
N THR A 275 -11.43 -11.57 5.99
CA THR A 275 -11.63 -10.99 4.66
C THR A 275 -12.42 -9.71 4.84
N THR A 276 -11.97 -8.63 4.23
CA THR A 276 -12.76 -7.38 4.21
C THR A 276 -14.06 -7.61 3.45
N SER A 277 -15.09 -6.83 3.79
CA SER A 277 -16.37 -6.87 3.10
C SER A 277 -16.98 -5.48 3.03
N GLY A 278 -17.94 -5.29 2.10
CA GLY A 278 -18.60 -4.01 1.91
C GLY A 278 -17.69 -2.89 1.40
N SER A 279 -18.23 -1.66 1.45
CA SER A 279 -17.59 -0.44 0.94
C SER A 279 -16.85 0.38 1.99
N GLY A 280 -16.97 0.05 3.27
CA GLY A 280 -16.35 0.80 4.37
C GLY A 280 -14.82 0.68 4.43
N GLY A 281 -14.18 1.62 5.12
CA GLY A 281 -12.72 1.67 5.30
C GLY A 281 -12.18 0.77 6.41
N GLY A 282 -13.03 0.14 7.21
CA GLY A 282 -12.64 -0.62 8.40
C GLY A 282 -12.56 0.26 9.67
N PRO A 283 -11.89 -0.22 10.75
CA PRO A 283 -11.05 -1.41 10.77
C PRO A 283 -11.85 -2.71 10.69
N PHE A 284 -11.46 -3.61 9.78
CA PHE A 284 -11.94 -4.98 9.71
C PHE A 284 -11.08 -5.82 10.64
N THR A 285 -11.67 -6.40 11.67
CA THR A 285 -10.93 -7.12 12.72
C THR A 285 -11.15 -8.61 12.57
N GLY A 286 -10.06 -9.37 12.44
CA GLY A 286 -10.10 -10.83 12.47
C GLY A 286 -10.18 -11.38 13.91
N PRO A 287 -10.55 -12.66 14.09
CA PRO A 287 -10.54 -13.28 15.40
C PRO A 287 -9.11 -13.35 15.95
N PRO A 288 -8.91 -13.10 17.26
CA PRO A 288 -7.60 -13.25 17.88
C PRO A 288 -7.14 -14.71 17.86
N VAL A 289 -5.84 -14.91 17.68
CA VAL A 289 -5.17 -16.21 17.88
C VAL A 289 -4.42 -16.15 19.19
N VAL A 290 -4.65 -17.16 20.01
CA VAL A 290 -3.84 -17.43 21.20
C VAL A 290 -2.90 -18.57 20.85
N MET A 291 -1.61 -18.39 21.09
CA MET A 291 -0.60 -19.41 20.79
C MET A 291 0.11 -19.82 22.08
N SER A 292 0.01 -21.11 22.41
CA SER A 292 0.62 -21.69 23.61
C SER A 292 2.06 -22.14 23.42
N ALA A 293 2.47 -22.32 22.16
CA ALA A 293 3.83 -22.60 21.75
C ALA A 293 4.35 -21.44 20.90
N GLY A 294 5.66 -21.17 20.97
CA GLY A 294 6.39 -20.29 20.04
C GLY A 294 6.41 -20.86 18.63
N VAL A 295 5.24 -21.03 18.02
CA VAL A 295 5.08 -21.35 16.62
C VAL A 295 5.49 -20.09 15.86
N PRO A 296 6.53 -20.15 15.02
CA PRO A 296 6.87 -19.01 14.18
C PRO A 296 5.72 -18.78 13.20
N VAL A 297 5.25 -17.53 13.10
CA VAL A 297 4.15 -17.16 12.20
C VAL A 297 4.58 -16.16 11.15
N THR A 298 3.95 -16.28 9.99
CA THR A 298 3.99 -15.29 8.93
C THR A 298 2.63 -14.63 8.85
N ILE A 299 2.63 -13.31 8.82
CA ILE A 299 1.44 -12.50 8.57
C ILE A 299 1.44 -12.17 7.08
N ARG A 300 0.32 -12.40 6.39
CA ARG A 300 0.21 -12.16 4.95
C ARG A 300 -1.10 -11.49 4.59
N GLU A 301 -1.08 -10.68 3.55
CA GLU A 301 -2.25 -10.15 2.86
C GLU A 301 -2.24 -10.56 1.38
N THR A 302 -3.43 -10.86 0.86
CA THR A 302 -3.71 -11.16 -0.54
C THR A 302 -5.03 -10.52 -0.96
N MET A 303 -5.27 -10.39 -2.28
CA MET A 303 -6.61 -10.08 -2.77
C MET A 303 -7.54 -11.27 -2.47
N ALA A 304 -8.75 -10.99 -2.00
CA ALA A 304 -9.77 -12.01 -1.81
C ALA A 304 -10.45 -12.35 -3.15
N ALA A 305 -11.05 -13.54 -3.23
CA ALA A 305 -11.81 -13.98 -4.40
C ALA A 305 -12.95 -13.00 -4.73
N GLY A 306 -13.20 -12.80 -6.02
CA GLY A 306 -14.19 -11.82 -6.52
C GLY A 306 -13.65 -10.39 -6.71
N SER A 307 -12.43 -10.11 -6.25
CA SER A 307 -11.73 -8.86 -6.57
C SER A 307 -11.35 -8.81 -8.05
N THR A 308 -11.39 -7.61 -8.64
CA THR A 308 -11.01 -7.39 -10.05
C THR A 308 -9.59 -6.86 -10.19
N SER A 309 -9.05 -6.25 -9.13
CA SER A 309 -7.72 -5.65 -9.11
C SER A 309 -6.66 -6.60 -8.54
N VAL A 310 -5.39 -6.23 -8.68
CA VAL A 310 -4.25 -6.92 -8.06
C VAL A 310 -3.66 -6.11 -6.90
N LEU A 311 -3.06 -6.79 -5.93
CA LEU A 311 -2.55 -6.14 -4.70
C LEU A 311 -1.47 -5.08 -4.99
N SER A 312 -0.71 -5.22 -6.08
CA SER A 312 0.29 -4.23 -6.50
C SER A 312 -0.30 -2.88 -6.90
N GLN A 313 -1.60 -2.79 -7.16
CA GLN A 313 -2.32 -1.52 -7.37
C GLN A 313 -2.65 -0.80 -6.06
N TYR A 314 -2.29 -1.37 -4.91
CA TYR A 314 -2.43 -0.77 -3.60
C TYR A 314 -1.04 -0.52 -2.98
N SER A 315 -0.95 0.53 -2.18
CA SER A 315 0.15 0.72 -1.23
C SER A 315 -0.27 0.05 0.08
N SER A 316 0.45 -0.99 0.48
CA SER A 316 0.21 -1.74 1.72
C SER A 316 1.30 -1.45 2.74
N THR A 317 0.91 -1.12 3.98
CA THR A 317 1.82 -1.07 5.12
C THR A 317 1.33 -1.94 6.26
N LEU A 318 2.25 -2.49 7.05
CA LEU A 318 1.97 -3.29 8.23
C LEU A 318 2.52 -2.59 9.48
N THR A 319 1.69 -2.49 10.50
CA THR A 319 2.08 -2.03 11.85
C THR A 319 1.61 -3.05 12.88
N CYS A 320 2.52 -3.54 13.72
CA CYS A 320 2.19 -4.40 14.85
C CYS A 320 2.51 -3.69 16.16
N VAL A 321 1.52 -3.61 17.04
CA VAL A 321 1.66 -3.02 18.38
C VAL A 321 1.36 -4.06 19.45
N ASN A 322 2.14 -4.08 20.52
CA ASN A 322 1.79 -4.83 21.72
C ASN A 322 0.85 -3.97 22.57
N ILE A 323 -0.38 -4.42 22.78
CA ILE A 323 -1.37 -3.71 23.60
C ILE A 323 -1.30 -4.09 25.08
N ALA A 324 -0.51 -5.11 25.44
CA ALA A 324 -0.32 -5.56 26.82
C ALA A 324 0.97 -5.01 27.48
N GLY A 325 1.75 -4.20 26.77
CA GLY A 325 3.03 -3.66 27.26
C GLY A 325 3.83 -2.96 26.16
N PRO A 326 5.13 -2.73 26.36
CA PRO A 326 5.99 -2.14 25.34
C PRO A 326 5.98 -2.96 24.04
N THR A 327 5.98 -2.26 22.91
CA THR A 327 6.14 -2.88 21.58
C THR A 327 7.63 -3.05 21.32
N ARG A 328 8.08 -4.29 21.07
CA ARG A 328 9.49 -4.56 20.74
C ARG A 328 9.88 -3.95 19.40
N SER A 329 11.13 -3.51 19.28
CA SER A 329 11.65 -2.80 18.09
C SER A 329 11.70 -3.64 16.81
N SER A 330 11.66 -4.97 16.92
CA SER A 330 11.64 -5.89 15.78
C SER A 330 10.26 -6.11 15.17
N LEU A 331 9.20 -5.51 15.75
CA LEU A 331 7.87 -5.53 15.15
C LEU A 331 7.73 -4.47 14.04
N PRO A 332 7.00 -4.76 12.96
CA PRO A 332 6.84 -3.82 11.86
C PRO A 332 6.10 -2.57 12.34
N ASN A 333 6.58 -1.40 11.92
CA ASN A 333 5.94 -0.12 12.16
C ASN A 333 5.89 0.67 10.85
N ASN A 334 4.69 0.80 10.28
CA ASN A 334 4.44 1.38 8.96
C ASN A 334 5.34 0.77 7.86
N LEU A 335 5.63 -0.53 7.98
CA LEU A 335 6.54 -1.22 7.08
C LEU A 335 5.81 -1.56 5.78
N ALA A 336 6.35 -1.15 4.63
CA ALA A 336 5.75 -1.40 3.32
C ALA A 336 5.94 -2.87 2.88
N VAL A 337 5.00 -3.73 3.28
CA VAL A 337 5.01 -5.17 2.99
C VAL A 337 3.59 -5.70 2.83
N THR A 338 3.47 -6.85 2.14
CA THR A 338 2.24 -7.66 2.06
C THR A 338 2.42 -9.02 2.74
N SER A 339 3.64 -9.36 3.15
CA SER A 339 3.97 -10.55 3.93
C SER A 339 5.12 -10.23 4.87
N PHE A 340 5.04 -10.69 6.11
CA PHE A 340 6.06 -10.46 7.13
C PHE A 340 6.21 -11.70 8.00
N ASN A 341 7.44 -12.22 8.09
CA ASN A 341 7.76 -13.29 9.03
C ASN A 341 7.95 -12.67 10.42
N LEU A 342 6.94 -12.82 11.27
CA LEU A 342 6.93 -12.26 12.62
C LEU A 342 7.89 -13.00 13.56
N GLY A 343 8.29 -14.22 13.18
CA GLY A 343 8.92 -15.18 14.07
C GLY A 343 7.93 -15.68 15.12
N MET A 344 8.45 -16.01 16.29
CA MET A 344 7.65 -16.47 17.43
C MET A 344 7.10 -15.26 18.20
N LEU A 345 5.89 -15.38 18.74
CA LEU A 345 5.42 -14.43 19.74
C LEU A 345 6.24 -14.56 21.03
N GLN A 346 6.49 -13.43 21.69
CA GLN A 346 7.19 -13.36 22.96
C GLN A 346 6.23 -13.43 24.13
N PHE A 347 6.75 -13.83 25.28
CA PHE A 347 5.96 -13.93 26.51
C PHE A 347 5.29 -12.60 26.86
N GLY A 348 3.99 -12.66 27.16
CA GLY A 348 3.19 -11.50 27.54
C GLY A 348 2.82 -10.56 26.40
N GLU A 349 3.14 -10.90 25.15
CA GLU A 349 2.66 -10.15 23.99
C GLU A 349 1.16 -10.36 23.77
N ALA A 350 0.45 -9.25 23.58
CA ALA A 350 -0.86 -9.21 22.95
C ALA A 350 -0.74 -8.30 21.73
N LEU A 351 -0.43 -8.86 20.57
CA LEU A 351 -0.16 -8.09 19.37
C LEU A 351 -1.45 -7.76 18.62
N VAL A 352 -1.60 -6.51 18.22
CA VAL A 352 -2.53 -6.09 17.18
C VAL A 352 -1.71 -5.68 15.98
N CYS A 353 -1.83 -6.44 14.89
CA CYS A 353 -1.14 -6.20 13.63
C CYS A 353 -2.13 -5.72 12.59
N THR A 354 -1.96 -4.49 12.13
CA THR A 354 -2.85 -3.82 11.19
C THR A 354 -2.17 -3.66 9.85
N PHE A 355 -2.75 -4.28 8.82
CA PHE A 355 -2.43 -3.91 7.45
C PHE A 355 -3.27 -2.69 7.03
N THR A 356 -2.63 -1.68 6.47
CA THR A 356 -3.31 -0.50 5.92
C THR A 356 -3.08 -0.46 4.41
N ASN A 357 -4.15 -0.55 3.61
CA ASN A 357 -4.06 -0.33 2.17
C ASN A 357 -4.66 1.00 1.78
N GLY A 358 -4.05 1.67 0.82
CA GLY A 358 -4.77 2.64 0.01
C GLY A 358 -4.45 2.44 -1.46
N ALA A 359 -5.40 2.75 -2.33
CA ALA A 359 -5.18 2.64 -3.77
C ALA A 359 -3.96 3.47 -4.17
N ARG A 360 -3.09 2.95 -5.02
CA ARG A 360 -2.04 3.76 -5.61
C ARG A 360 -2.68 4.89 -6.42
N PRO A 361 -2.10 6.11 -6.39
CA PRO A 361 -2.64 7.22 -7.15
C PRO A 361 -2.72 6.89 -8.63
N ARG A 362 -3.73 7.42 -9.31
CA ARG A 362 -3.88 7.33 -10.76
C ARG A 362 -4.00 8.71 -11.36
N LEU A 363 -3.37 8.91 -12.52
CA LEU A 363 -3.44 10.15 -13.28
C LEU A 363 -3.84 9.85 -14.72
N GLN A 364 -4.83 10.59 -15.22
CA GLN A 364 -5.19 10.65 -16.62
C GLN A 364 -4.88 12.04 -17.16
N LEU A 365 -4.19 12.11 -18.29
CA LEU A 365 -3.94 13.35 -19.02
C LEU A 365 -4.63 13.27 -20.37
N ARG A 366 -5.53 14.21 -20.65
CA ARG A 366 -6.35 14.24 -21.85
C ARG A 366 -6.19 15.54 -22.62
N LYS A 367 -6.13 15.43 -23.94
CA LYS A 367 -6.14 16.55 -24.88
C LYS A 367 -7.54 16.87 -25.33
N VAL A 368 -7.87 18.17 -25.36
CA VAL A 368 -9.06 18.72 -25.98
C VAL A 368 -8.67 19.93 -26.85
N LEU A 369 -9.47 20.19 -27.88
CA LEU A 369 -9.39 21.41 -28.67
C LEU A 369 -10.66 22.24 -28.44
N ASP A 370 -10.47 23.54 -28.21
CA ASP A 370 -11.56 24.51 -28.28
C ASP A 370 -11.59 25.10 -29.70
N GLY A 371 -12.40 24.47 -30.56
CA GLY A 371 -12.42 24.72 -32.00
C GLY A 371 -11.46 23.85 -32.80
N ASP A 372 -11.20 24.26 -34.04
CA ASP A 372 -10.41 23.49 -34.98
C ASP A 372 -8.89 23.65 -34.79
N ARG A 373 -8.09 22.69 -35.26
CA ARG A 373 -6.63 22.85 -35.45
C ARG A 373 -6.30 23.95 -36.46
N ARG A 374 -5.31 24.80 -36.20
CA ARG A 374 -4.79 25.82 -37.12
C ARG A 374 -4.51 25.24 -38.51
N PHE A 375 -3.70 24.20 -38.59
CA PHE A 375 -3.47 23.47 -39.84
C PHE A 375 -3.92 22.03 -39.69
N THR A 376 -4.37 21.41 -40.79
CA THR A 376 -4.92 20.05 -40.79
C THR A 376 -3.92 19.00 -40.32
N GLY A 377 -2.62 19.23 -40.51
CA GLY A 377 -1.54 18.37 -40.03
C GLY A 377 -1.13 18.57 -38.57
N ASP A 378 -1.69 19.55 -37.86
CA ASP A 378 -1.29 19.85 -36.48
C ASP A 378 -1.77 18.76 -35.52
N GLN A 379 -0.85 18.17 -34.77
CA GLN A 379 -1.16 17.23 -33.71
C GLN A 379 -0.43 17.60 -32.42
N PHE A 380 -0.86 17.02 -31.31
CA PHE A 380 -0.35 17.34 -29.98
C PHE A 380 -0.05 16.04 -29.24
N THR A 381 1.10 15.97 -28.59
CA THR A 381 1.44 14.86 -27.70
C THR A 381 1.37 15.35 -26.27
N VAL A 382 0.47 14.80 -25.47
CA VAL A 382 0.41 15.03 -24.03
C VAL A 382 1.25 13.98 -23.32
N ARG A 383 1.98 14.36 -22.25
CA ARG A 383 2.89 13.45 -21.54
C ARG A 383 2.78 13.58 -20.04
N ILE A 384 2.88 12.44 -19.36
CA ILE A 384 3.15 12.33 -17.92
C ILE A 384 4.61 11.92 -17.79
N MET A 385 5.40 12.72 -17.10
CA MET A 385 6.84 12.61 -16.99
C MET A 385 7.26 12.42 -15.53
N GLN A 386 8.32 11.65 -15.31
CA GLN A 386 9.04 11.58 -14.04
C GLN A 386 10.50 11.95 -14.30
N GLY A 387 10.87 13.20 -13.98
CA GLY A 387 12.11 13.78 -14.48
C GLY A 387 12.14 13.77 -16.02
N GLN A 388 13.15 13.13 -16.61
CA GLN A 388 13.29 13.04 -18.07
C GLN A 388 12.57 11.81 -18.68
N THR A 389 12.04 10.91 -17.86
CA THR A 389 11.40 9.67 -18.33
C THR A 389 9.93 9.90 -18.62
N VAL A 390 9.49 9.52 -19.82
CA VAL A 390 8.07 9.47 -20.19
C VAL A 390 7.43 8.26 -19.50
N ILE A 391 6.52 8.50 -18.56
CA ILE A 391 5.74 7.46 -17.88
C ILE A 391 4.55 7.05 -18.74
N ALA A 392 3.90 8.03 -19.37
CA ALA A 392 2.84 7.80 -20.35
C ALA A 392 2.76 8.98 -21.30
N ALA A 393 2.35 8.72 -22.54
CA ALA A 393 2.10 9.75 -23.53
C ALA A 393 1.00 9.32 -24.49
N SER A 394 0.34 10.29 -25.10
CA SER A 394 -0.66 10.05 -26.14
C SER A 394 -0.63 11.19 -27.15
N THR A 395 -0.51 10.85 -28.44
CA THR A 395 -0.48 11.81 -29.55
C THR A 395 -1.83 11.85 -30.23
N THR A 396 -2.39 13.04 -30.43
CA THR A 396 -3.65 13.19 -31.14
C THR A 396 -3.54 12.79 -32.61
N THR A 397 -4.67 12.39 -33.18
CA THR A 397 -4.90 12.28 -34.62
C THR A 397 -6.24 12.94 -34.97
N GLY A 398 -6.52 13.10 -36.26
CA GLY A 398 -7.76 13.69 -36.78
C GLY A 398 -7.56 15.09 -37.37
N THR A 399 -8.65 15.64 -37.92
CA THR A 399 -8.71 16.93 -38.61
C THR A 399 -9.75 17.84 -37.99
N GLY A 400 -9.70 19.15 -38.28
CA GLY A 400 -10.59 20.13 -37.64
C GLY A 400 -10.44 20.09 -36.13
N GLY A 401 -11.54 20.13 -35.39
CA GLY A 401 -11.59 20.00 -33.93
C GLY A 401 -11.65 18.56 -33.41
N THR A 402 -11.67 17.56 -34.29
CA THR A 402 -11.81 16.15 -33.87
C THR A 402 -10.51 15.66 -33.25
N VAL A 403 -10.53 15.31 -31.96
CA VAL A 403 -9.40 14.69 -31.27
C VAL A 403 -9.64 13.20 -31.13
N ASN A 404 -8.95 12.41 -31.96
CA ASN A 404 -8.81 10.96 -31.77
C ASN A 404 -7.49 10.71 -31.03
N LEU A 405 -7.45 9.70 -30.14
CA LEU A 405 -6.33 9.52 -29.20
C LEU A 405 -6.12 10.80 -28.33
N GLY A 406 -4.90 11.07 -27.87
CA GLY A 406 -4.61 12.21 -26.99
C GLY A 406 -5.11 12.04 -25.55
N ASP A 407 -5.40 10.81 -25.15
CA ASP A 407 -5.76 10.43 -23.79
C ASP A 407 -4.79 9.33 -23.35
N THR A 408 -4.15 9.50 -22.19
CA THR A 408 -3.25 8.49 -21.62
C THR A 408 -3.98 7.31 -20.97
N GLY A 409 -5.31 7.43 -20.77
CA GLY A 409 -6.02 6.61 -19.80
C GLY A 409 -5.54 6.86 -18.38
N LEU A 410 -6.10 6.14 -17.41
CA LEU A 410 -5.65 6.19 -16.01
C LEU A 410 -4.33 5.42 -15.85
N VAL A 411 -3.27 6.15 -15.54
CA VAL A 411 -1.92 5.62 -15.32
C VAL A 411 -1.66 5.51 -13.82
N THR A 412 -1.27 4.33 -13.33
CA THR A 412 -0.92 4.14 -11.92
C THR A 412 0.45 4.76 -11.61
N LEU A 413 0.51 5.59 -10.57
CA LEU A 413 1.68 6.32 -10.13
C LEU A 413 2.13 5.87 -8.73
N GLN A 414 3.28 6.37 -8.29
CA GLN A 414 3.76 6.23 -6.92
C GLN A 414 3.35 7.46 -6.09
N ALA A 415 2.80 7.23 -4.90
CA ALA A 415 2.45 8.33 -4.00
C ALA A 415 3.71 9.05 -3.47
N GLY A 416 3.62 10.36 -3.27
CA GLY A 416 4.70 11.20 -2.77
C GLY A 416 5.80 11.54 -3.80
N GLN A 417 5.75 10.95 -5.00
CA GLN A 417 6.69 11.26 -6.07
C GLN A 417 6.22 12.44 -6.91
N SER A 418 7.14 13.28 -7.38
CA SER A 418 6.82 14.39 -8.28
C SER A 418 6.71 13.89 -9.72
N TYR A 419 5.61 14.26 -10.38
CA TYR A 419 5.37 14.04 -11.80
C TYR A 419 5.08 15.37 -12.48
N SER A 420 5.70 15.61 -13.64
CA SER A 420 5.34 16.74 -14.49
C SER A 420 4.40 16.29 -15.61
N ILE A 421 3.51 17.18 -15.99
CA ILE A 421 2.62 17.02 -17.14
C ILE A 421 2.86 18.15 -18.13
N ASP A 422 3.00 17.78 -19.40
CA ASP A 422 3.23 18.75 -20.46
C ASP A 422 2.59 18.34 -21.79
N GLU A 423 2.71 19.25 -22.74
CA GLU A 423 2.33 19.06 -24.13
C GLU A 423 3.52 19.42 -25.02
N ILE A 424 3.75 18.63 -26.07
CA ILE A 424 4.68 18.94 -27.15
C ILE A 424 3.97 18.91 -28.50
N ALA A 425 4.49 19.68 -29.46
CA ALA A 425 4.03 19.66 -30.84
C ALA A 425 4.25 18.29 -31.50
N ALA A 426 3.32 17.89 -32.37
CA ALA A 426 3.43 16.74 -33.26
C ALA A 426 2.83 17.07 -34.64
N GLY A 427 3.17 16.26 -35.66
CA GLY A 427 2.79 16.56 -37.03
C GLY A 427 3.38 17.90 -37.50
N THR A 428 2.54 18.81 -37.99
CA THR A 428 2.96 20.16 -38.41
C THR A 428 2.78 21.23 -37.33
N ALA A 429 2.38 20.85 -36.12
CA ALA A 429 1.96 21.81 -35.11
C ALA A 429 3.12 22.73 -34.68
N ASN A 430 2.76 23.99 -34.43
CA ASN A 430 3.56 24.94 -33.68
C ASN A 430 2.72 25.41 -32.49
N LEU A 431 3.16 25.11 -31.26
CA LEU A 431 2.41 25.45 -30.05
C LEU A 431 2.19 26.97 -29.89
N GLY A 432 3.06 27.81 -30.46
CA GLY A 432 2.89 29.26 -30.46
C GLY A 432 1.66 29.76 -31.24
N ASN A 433 1.03 28.91 -32.05
CA ASN A 433 -0.23 29.21 -32.75
C ASN A 433 -1.48 28.96 -31.89
N TYR A 434 -1.30 28.52 -30.64
CA TYR A 434 -2.38 28.14 -29.74
C TYR A 434 -2.20 28.77 -28.35
N ASP A 435 -3.32 29.02 -27.69
CA ASP A 435 -3.37 29.32 -26.27
C ASP A 435 -3.81 28.05 -25.53
N SER A 436 -3.01 27.62 -24.56
CA SER A 436 -3.21 26.37 -23.83
C SER A 436 -3.72 26.63 -22.42
N MET A 437 -4.79 25.95 -22.03
CA MET A 437 -5.33 25.94 -20.66
C MET A 437 -5.21 24.55 -20.05
N LEU A 438 -4.85 24.48 -18.77
CA LEU A 438 -4.84 23.25 -17.99
C LEU A 438 -5.93 23.30 -16.90
N SER A 439 -6.74 22.25 -16.84
CA SER A 439 -7.67 22.03 -15.74
C SER A 439 -7.49 20.63 -15.19
N CYS A 440 -7.28 20.51 -13.88
CA CYS A 440 -7.13 19.23 -13.20
C CYS A 440 -8.20 19.09 -12.11
N SER A 441 -8.74 17.88 -11.96
CA SER A 441 -9.66 17.51 -10.88
C SER A 441 -9.19 16.21 -10.21
N ASN A 442 -9.55 16.02 -8.94
CA ASN A 442 -9.31 14.79 -8.22
C ASN A 442 -10.66 14.24 -7.75
N ALA A 443 -10.99 13.01 -8.14
CA ALA A 443 -12.23 12.36 -7.73
C ALA A 443 -12.24 12.03 -6.23
N THR A 444 -11.05 11.94 -5.60
CA THR A 444 -10.91 11.65 -4.17
C THR A 444 -10.78 12.94 -3.38
N THR A 445 -11.72 13.21 -2.48
CA THR A 445 -11.70 14.39 -1.59
C THR A 445 -10.83 14.14 -0.36
N GLY A 446 -10.19 15.18 0.15
CA GLY A 446 -9.51 15.15 1.46
C GLY A 446 -8.08 14.60 1.46
N THR A 447 -7.48 14.34 0.29
CA THR A 447 -6.08 13.90 0.18
C THR A 447 -5.06 15.04 0.28
N GLY A 448 -5.52 16.30 0.15
CA GLY A 448 -4.65 17.48 0.25
C GLY A 448 -3.75 17.73 -0.97
N THR A 449 -3.86 16.92 -2.02
CA THR A 449 -3.06 17.06 -3.24
C THR A 449 -3.38 18.38 -3.95
N THR A 450 -2.36 19.21 -4.14
CA THR A 450 -2.48 20.45 -4.92
C THR A 450 -2.43 20.14 -6.41
N LEU A 451 -3.39 20.66 -7.17
CA LEU A 451 -3.50 20.43 -8.61
C LEU A 451 -3.00 21.66 -9.40
N PRO A 452 -2.21 21.47 -10.46
CA PRO A 452 -1.71 22.57 -11.28
C PRO A 452 -2.81 23.17 -12.16
N THR A 453 -2.67 24.45 -12.50
CA THR A 453 -3.61 25.22 -13.33
C THR A 453 -2.98 25.77 -14.62
N ALA A 454 -1.68 25.52 -14.84
CA ALA A 454 -0.94 25.97 -16.01
C ALA A 454 0.09 24.93 -16.46
N LEU A 455 0.55 25.03 -17.72
CA LEU A 455 1.55 24.15 -18.30
C LEU A 455 2.96 24.80 -18.33
N PRO A 456 4.03 24.00 -18.15
CA PRO A 456 4.01 22.62 -17.65
C PRO A 456 3.51 22.56 -16.19
N GLY A 457 2.73 21.52 -15.88
CA GLY A 457 2.18 21.32 -14.53
C GLY A 457 3.03 20.34 -13.73
N VAL A 458 3.04 20.48 -12.40
CA VAL A 458 3.69 19.51 -11.49
C VAL A 458 2.66 19.01 -10.48
N ILE A 459 2.64 17.70 -10.24
CA ILE A 459 1.72 17.03 -9.30
C ILE A 459 2.55 16.10 -8.41
N VAL A 460 2.28 16.15 -7.10
CA VAL A 460 2.77 15.16 -6.13
C VAL A 460 1.53 14.41 -5.60
N PRO A 461 1.17 13.26 -6.19
CA PRO A 461 -0.07 12.61 -5.84
C PRO A 461 0.05 11.84 -4.52
N SER A 462 -1.06 11.75 -3.82
CA SER A 462 -1.20 11.07 -2.53
C SER A 462 -1.90 9.71 -2.71
N VAL A 463 -1.76 8.85 -1.70
CA VAL A 463 -2.48 7.56 -1.69
C VAL A 463 -3.99 7.81 -1.82
N GLY A 464 -4.64 7.07 -2.72
CA GLY A 464 -6.07 7.17 -3.00
C GLY A 464 -6.44 8.16 -4.11
N ASP A 465 -5.53 8.99 -4.60
CA ASP A 465 -5.84 9.98 -5.65
C ASP A 465 -6.29 9.32 -6.96
N THR A 466 -7.31 9.90 -7.59
CA THR A 466 -7.69 9.60 -8.96
C THR A 466 -7.87 10.93 -9.68
N ILE A 467 -6.79 11.38 -10.32
CA ILE A 467 -6.65 12.72 -10.89
C ILE A 467 -6.90 12.65 -12.41
N THR A 468 -7.70 13.58 -12.91
CA THR A 468 -7.88 13.81 -14.35
C THR A 468 -7.46 15.23 -14.68
N CYS A 469 -6.52 15.37 -15.60
CA CYS A 469 -6.06 16.65 -16.11
C CYS A 469 -6.41 16.76 -17.60
N VAL A 470 -6.97 17.90 -17.99
CA VAL A 470 -7.36 18.20 -19.36
C VAL A 470 -6.56 19.40 -19.85
N ILE A 471 -5.85 19.23 -20.96
CA ILE A 471 -5.17 20.30 -21.68
C ILE A 471 -6.03 20.71 -22.87
N THR A 472 -6.57 21.92 -22.83
CA THR A 472 -7.37 22.50 -23.91
C THR A 472 -6.52 23.48 -24.72
N ASN A 473 -6.39 23.27 -26.04
CA ASN A 473 -5.79 24.28 -26.92
C ASN A 473 -6.88 24.99 -27.71
N GLU A 474 -6.86 26.31 -27.69
CA GLU A 474 -7.59 27.18 -28.61
C GLU A 474 -6.60 27.77 -29.62
N ARG A 475 -7.02 27.98 -30.88
CA ARG A 475 -6.22 28.75 -31.84
C ARG A 475 -6.02 30.18 -31.33
N ARG A 476 -4.76 30.57 -31.13
CA ARG A 476 -4.39 31.94 -30.74
C ARG A 476 -4.93 32.96 -31.73
N ASN A 477 -5.48 34.06 -31.23
CA ASN A 477 -6.04 35.10 -32.07
C ASN A 477 -4.96 36.03 -32.64
N THR A 478 -4.23 35.56 -33.65
CA THR A 478 -3.15 36.28 -34.34
C THR A 478 -3.27 36.19 -35.85
N ALA A 479 -2.58 37.07 -36.58
CA ALA A 479 -2.36 36.97 -38.02
C ALA A 479 -1.29 35.90 -38.29
N VAL A 480 -1.52 35.05 -39.29
CA VAL A 480 -0.57 33.99 -39.64
C VAL A 480 -0.46 33.97 -41.16
N LEU A 481 0.63 34.53 -41.68
CA LEU A 481 0.89 34.50 -43.11
C LEU A 481 1.58 33.20 -43.49
N VAL A 482 1.00 32.50 -44.45
CA VAL A 482 1.64 31.36 -45.11
C VAL A 482 1.97 31.77 -46.53
N ILE A 483 3.21 31.50 -46.93
CA ILE A 483 3.77 31.96 -48.21
C ILE A 483 4.24 30.73 -48.97
N ASP A 484 3.71 30.56 -50.18
CA ASP A 484 4.11 29.51 -51.12
C ASP A 484 4.67 30.15 -52.38
N LYS A 485 5.91 29.81 -52.74
CA LYS A 485 6.56 30.25 -54.00
C LYS A 485 6.70 29.08 -54.94
N THR A 486 6.23 29.24 -56.17
CA THR A 486 6.35 28.25 -57.25
C THR A 486 6.98 28.89 -58.47
N SER A 487 7.55 28.07 -59.36
CA SER A 487 8.14 28.51 -60.63
C SER A 487 7.70 27.60 -61.76
N GLN A 488 7.36 28.18 -62.91
CA GLN A 488 7.00 27.46 -64.12
C GLN A 488 7.82 27.98 -65.31
N ILE A 489 8.39 27.08 -66.10
CA ILE A 489 9.09 27.44 -67.34
C ILE A 489 8.02 27.72 -68.40
N ILE A 490 7.99 28.96 -68.92
CA ILE A 490 7.01 29.44 -69.89
C ILE A 490 7.47 29.17 -71.32
N SER A 491 8.74 29.41 -71.61
CA SER A 491 9.32 29.18 -72.93
C SER A 491 10.84 29.00 -72.87
N ASP A 492 11.42 28.40 -73.91
CA ASP A 492 12.85 28.43 -74.16
C ASP A 492 13.18 28.67 -75.65
N PRO A 493 14.42 29.07 -76.01
CA PRO A 493 14.78 29.40 -77.38
C PRO A 493 14.76 28.23 -78.37
N VAL A 494 14.78 26.98 -77.89
CA VAL A 494 14.88 25.76 -78.70
C VAL A 494 13.50 25.12 -78.88
N ASN A 495 12.76 24.92 -77.79
CA ASN A 495 11.49 24.20 -77.77
C ASN A 495 10.27 25.15 -77.80
N GLY A 496 10.49 26.47 -77.76
CA GLY A 496 9.41 27.45 -77.70
C GLY A 496 8.57 27.24 -76.44
N THR A 497 7.25 27.15 -76.57
CA THR A 497 6.31 26.86 -75.47
C THR A 497 5.98 25.37 -75.31
N SER A 498 6.51 24.50 -76.18
CA SER A 498 6.23 23.07 -76.16
C SER A 498 7.31 22.34 -75.36
N ASN A 499 6.97 21.79 -74.18
CA ASN A 499 7.93 21.12 -73.29
C ASN A 499 9.21 21.93 -73.01
N PRO A 500 9.07 23.21 -72.59
CA PRO A 500 10.22 24.08 -72.43
C PRO A 500 11.14 23.62 -71.29
N LYS A 501 12.44 23.88 -71.45
CA LYS A 501 13.52 23.49 -70.55
C LYS A 501 14.17 24.72 -69.93
N ALA A 502 14.72 24.58 -68.72
CA ALA A 502 15.45 25.64 -68.03
C ALA A 502 16.88 25.77 -68.58
N ILE A 503 17.01 26.16 -69.84
CA ILE A 503 18.28 26.44 -70.54
C ILE A 503 18.49 27.95 -70.70
N PRO A 504 19.72 28.43 -70.99
CA PRO A 504 19.96 29.85 -71.25
C PRO A 504 18.98 30.42 -72.30
N GLY A 505 18.40 31.58 -71.98
CA GLY A 505 17.33 32.22 -72.73
C GLY A 505 15.90 31.78 -72.35
N ALA A 506 15.72 30.77 -71.50
CA ALA A 506 14.40 30.33 -71.06
C ALA A 506 13.73 31.34 -70.13
N VAL A 507 12.43 31.58 -70.31
CA VAL A 507 11.63 32.47 -69.47
C VAL A 507 10.88 31.65 -68.43
N ILE A 508 11.07 32.00 -67.17
CA ILE A 508 10.43 31.37 -66.00
C ILE A 508 9.47 32.40 -65.37
N GLU A 509 8.25 31.96 -65.08
CA GLU A 509 7.29 32.70 -64.27
C GLU A 509 7.34 32.19 -62.83
N TYR A 510 7.50 33.11 -61.89
CA TYR A 510 7.39 32.84 -60.48
C TYR A 510 6.02 33.29 -59.99
N ALA A 511 5.40 32.48 -59.14
CA ALA A 511 4.15 32.82 -58.45
C ALA A 511 4.37 32.74 -56.94
N VAL A 512 4.24 33.87 -56.26
CA VAL A 512 4.30 33.98 -54.80
C VAL A 512 2.88 34.15 -54.28
N THR A 513 2.33 33.11 -53.68
CA THR A 513 1.00 33.12 -53.06
C THR A 513 1.15 33.36 -51.57
N VAL A 514 0.49 34.39 -51.07
CA VAL A 514 0.41 34.70 -49.64
C VAL A 514 -1.03 34.51 -49.20
N ARG A 515 -1.23 33.75 -48.13
CA ARG A 515 -2.55 33.60 -47.48
C ARG A 515 -2.47 33.95 -46.00
N ASN A 516 -3.53 34.54 -45.47
CA ASN A 516 -3.67 34.76 -44.03
C ASN A 516 -4.52 33.64 -43.41
N ALA A 517 -3.84 32.65 -42.81
CA ALA A 517 -4.44 31.60 -41.99
C ALA A 517 -4.75 32.07 -40.54
N GLY A 518 -4.51 33.35 -40.26
CA GLY A 518 -4.73 34.01 -38.99
C GLY A 518 -6.20 34.32 -38.70
N ARG A 519 -6.57 34.42 -37.42
CA ARG A 519 -7.89 34.92 -36.98
C ARG A 519 -7.90 36.43 -36.81
N MET A 520 -6.74 37.08 -36.93
CA MET A 520 -6.61 38.53 -37.00
C MET A 520 -6.22 38.96 -38.41
N ARG A 521 -6.68 40.17 -38.76
CA ARG A 521 -6.22 40.86 -39.96
C ARG A 521 -4.75 41.25 -39.78
N VAL A 522 -4.01 41.30 -40.88
CA VAL A 522 -2.67 41.88 -40.85
C VAL A 522 -2.79 43.38 -40.54
N ASP A 523 -1.77 43.98 -39.93
CA ASP A 523 -1.73 45.43 -39.75
C ASP A 523 -1.73 46.15 -41.10
N ALA A 524 -2.31 47.35 -41.15
CA ALA A 524 -2.43 48.07 -42.41
C ALA A 524 -1.04 48.44 -42.97
N ASN A 525 -0.84 48.23 -44.27
CA ASN A 525 0.37 48.57 -45.02
C ASN A 525 1.68 47.92 -44.46
N SER A 526 1.59 46.77 -43.79
CA SER A 526 2.75 46.10 -43.19
C SER A 526 3.25 44.88 -43.96
N ILE A 527 2.55 44.44 -45.02
CA ILE A 527 3.01 43.33 -45.86
C ILE A 527 4.14 43.81 -46.76
N VAL A 528 5.32 43.22 -46.59
CA VAL A 528 6.50 43.45 -47.42
C VAL A 528 7.02 42.10 -47.90
N ILE A 529 6.96 41.85 -49.21
CA ILE A 529 7.57 40.68 -49.85
C ILE A 529 8.89 41.12 -50.45
N ILE A 530 9.98 40.49 -50.03
CA ILE A 530 11.30 40.68 -50.63
C ILE A 530 11.70 39.36 -51.26
N ASP A 531 11.90 39.38 -52.57
CA ASP A 531 12.30 38.23 -53.34
C ASP A 531 13.69 38.48 -53.95
N ALA A 532 14.66 37.65 -53.59
CA ALA A 532 16.00 37.70 -54.12
C ALA A 532 16.06 36.99 -55.47
N MET A 533 16.51 37.71 -56.51
CA MET A 533 16.73 37.14 -57.83
C MET A 533 18.00 36.27 -57.79
N PRO A 534 17.94 34.99 -58.17
CA PRO A 534 19.12 34.12 -58.21
C PRO A 534 20.21 34.63 -59.16
N SER A 535 21.46 34.28 -58.89
CA SER A 535 22.55 34.46 -59.87
C SER A 535 22.28 33.64 -61.13
N GLY A 536 22.45 34.23 -62.31
CA GLY A 536 22.12 33.58 -63.59
C GLY A 536 20.67 33.81 -64.05
N MET A 537 19.94 34.73 -63.41
CA MET A 537 18.62 35.17 -63.87
C MET A 537 18.64 36.68 -64.20
N ALA A 538 17.91 37.06 -65.25
CA ALA A 538 17.63 38.45 -65.61
C ALA A 538 16.13 38.73 -65.44
N PHE A 539 15.77 39.80 -64.72
CA PHE A 539 14.38 40.17 -64.52
C PHE A 539 13.74 40.63 -65.84
N ALA A 540 12.54 40.13 -66.17
CA ALA A 540 11.84 40.49 -67.39
C ALA A 540 11.13 41.86 -67.24
N ALA A 541 11.89 42.96 -67.34
CA ALA A 541 11.40 44.32 -67.11
C ALA A 541 10.25 44.74 -68.05
N GLY A 542 10.16 44.14 -69.24
CA GLY A 542 9.04 44.36 -70.18
C GLY A 542 7.76 43.58 -69.87
N THR A 543 7.76 42.69 -68.87
CA THR A 543 6.55 41.96 -68.43
C THR A 543 6.05 42.55 -67.11
N PRO A 544 4.80 43.04 -67.05
CA PRO A 544 4.24 43.55 -65.79
C PRO A 544 4.22 42.50 -64.69
N ILE A 545 4.47 42.93 -63.46
CA ILE A 545 4.20 42.12 -62.27
C ILE A 545 2.69 42.12 -62.07
N THR A 546 2.08 40.94 -62.02
CA THR A 546 0.63 40.84 -61.81
C THR A 546 0.31 40.54 -60.36
N PHE A 547 -0.82 41.07 -59.90
CA PHE A 547 -1.41 40.73 -58.61
C PHE A 547 -2.78 40.12 -58.89
N ASN A 548 -2.96 38.87 -58.49
CA ASN A 548 -4.21 38.16 -58.59
C ASN A 548 -4.78 38.03 -57.19
N ASP A 549 -5.87 38.73 -56.91
CA ASP A 549 -6.57 38.57 -55.65
C ASP A 549 -7.22 37.17 -55.60
N GLY A 550 -7.13 36.54 -54.44
CA GLY A 550 -7.58 35.17 -54.23
C GLY A 550 -9.09 35.07 -54.03
N SER A 551 -9.56 33.84 -53.83
CA SER A 551 -10.91 33.54 -53.34
C SER A 551 -10.78 32.63 -52.11
N PRO A 552 -11.11 33.10 -50.88
CA PRO A 552 -11.60 34.45 -50.53
C PRO A 552 -10.61 35.58 -50.85
N ALA A 553 -11.15 36.75 -51.18
CA ALA A 553 -10.38 37.96 -51.51
C ALA A 553 -9.51 38.41 -50.33
N SER A 554 -8.28 38.86 -50.60
CA SER A 554 -7.35 39.38 -49.60
C SER A 554 -7.85 40.65 -48.92
N GLY A 555 -8.70 41.45 -49.58
CA GLY A 555 -9.16 42.76 -49.10
C GLY A 555 -8.07 43.85 -49.12
N LEU A 556 -6.93 43.58 -49.76
CA LEU A 556 -5.91 44.59 -50.02
C LEU A 556 -6.40 45.63 -51.05
N SER A 557 -5.76 46.80 -51.05
CA SER A 557 -6.06 47.85 -52.02
C SER A 557 -5.73 47.41 -53.45
N ALA A 558 -6.36 48.05 -54.44
CA ALA A 558 -6.04 47.83 -55.84
C ALA A 558 -4.52 47.94 -56.09
N PHE A 559 -3.94 46.89 -56.68
CA PHE A 559 -2.50 46.81 -56.90
C PHE A 559 -2.04 47.82 -57.95
N ASN A 560 -0.99 48.57 -57.63
CA ASN A 560 -0.34 49.49 -58.55
C ASN A 560 1.16 49.24 -58.56
N GLN A 561 1.68 48.65 -59.65
CA GLN A 561 3.10 48.31 -59.77
C GLN A 561 4.02 49.53 -59.61
N SER A 562 3.62 50.73 -60.06
CA SER A 562 4.50 51.91 -60.01
C SER A 562 4.73 52.44 -58.60
N THR A 563 3.84 52.14 -57.66
CA THR A 563 3.93 52.59 -56.25
C THR A 563 4.18 51.46 -55.27
N MET A 564 3.84 50.21 -55.62
CA MET A 564 3.92 49.05 -54.74
C MET A 564 5.08 48.10 -55.08
N VAL A 565 5.84 48.36 -56.16
CA VAL A 565 7.02 47.56 -56.53
C VAL A 565 8.24 48.45 -56.64
N SER A 566 9.35 47.98 -56.09
CA SER A 566 10.65 48.63 -56.18
C SER A 566 11.76 47.60 -56.28
N PHE A 567 12.86 47.91 -56.96
CA PHE A 567 13.92 46.94 -57.25
C PHE A 567 15.23 47.31 -56.57
N SER A 568 16.07 46.31 -56.33
CA SER A 568 17.43 46.47 -55.84
C SER A 568 18.41 45.81 -56.81
N SER A 569 19.58 46.43 -56.96
CA SER A 569 20.74 45.83 -57.64
C SER A 569 21.79 45.26 -56.68
N GLN A 570 21.52 45.28 -55.37
CA GLN A 570 22.44 44.79 -54.37
C GLN A 570 22.46 43.25 -54.29
N PRO A 571 23.63 42.64 -54.02
CA PRO A 571 23.74 41.19 -53.84
C PRO A 571 22.73 40.64 -52.82
N GLY A 572 22.17 39.47 -53.11
CA GLY A 572 21.19 38.81 -52.23
C GLY A 572 19.83 39.51 -52.12
N GLY A 573 19.54 40.48 -52.99
CA GLY A 573 18.25 41.16 -53.05
C GLY A 573 17.95 42.10 -51.89
N GLN A 574 19.00 42.57 -51.21
CA GLN A 574 18.91 43.46 -50.05
C GLN A 574 18.65 44.91 -50.47
N GLY A 575 18.27 45.77 -49.52
CA GLY A 575 18.13 47.20 -49.78
C GLY A 575 19.47 47.88 -50.12
N PRO A 576 19.45 49.11 -50.70
CA PRO A 576 18.26 49.92 -50.96
C PRO A 576 17.48 49.45 -52.21
N PHE A 577 16.16 49.65 -52.19
CA PHE A 577 15.27 49.31 -53.31
C PHE A 577 14.96 50.56 -54.15
N ASN A 578 16.00 51.13 -54.77
CA ASN A 578 15.92 52.34 -55.58
C ASN A 578 16.43 52.13 -57.03
N TYR A 579 16.61 50.88 -57.44
CA TYR A 579 17.06 50.54 -58.79
C TYR A 579 15.90 50.62 -59.79
N THR A 580 16.17 51.21 -60.96
CA THR A 580 15.21 51.27 -62.08
C THR A 580 15.63 50.25 -63.12
N PRO A 581 14.84 49.18 -63.35
CA PRO A 581 15.16 48.18 -64.37
C PRO A 581 15.26 48.78 -65.77
N THR A 582 16.18 48.27 -66.57
CA THR A 582 16.48 48.72 -67.93
C THR A 582 16.46 47.54 -68.92
N GLY A 583 16.16 47.82 -70.20
CA GLY A 583 16.08 46.79 -71.23
C GLY A 583 14.89 45.84 -71.07
N ALA A 584 14.86 44.77 -71.88
CA ALA A 584 13.79 43.76 -71.83
C ALA A 584 14.04 42.70 -70.73
N PHE A 585 15.30 42.36 -70.51
CA PHE A 585 15.78 41.42 -69.49
C PHE A 585 16.98 42.04 -68.77
N ASP A 586 16.84 42.28 -67.47
CA ASP A 586 17.79 43.04 -66.68
C ASP A 586 18.52 42.14 -65.67
N GLN A 587 19.80 41.86 -65.95
CA GLN A 587 20.67 41.12 -65.05
C GLN A 587 21.12 41.94 -63.84
N ALA A 588 20.93 43.25 -63.78
CA ALA A 588 21.32 44.03 -62.60
C ALA A 588 20.26 43.97 -61.50
N VAL A 589 19.01 43.56 -61.81
CA VAL A 589 17.98 43.33 -60.79
C VAL A 589 18.35 42.11 -59.96
N ARG A 590 18.61 42.34 -58.67
CA ARG A 590 18.96 41.33 -57.68
C ARG A 590 17.91 41.16 -56.58
N GLY A 591 17.03 42.13 -56.40
CA GLY A 591 15.92 42.07 -55.46
C GLY A 591 14.65 42.72 -56.00
N ILE A 592 13.51 42.08 -55.76
CA ILE A 592 12.18 42.63 -56.01
C ILE A 592 11.51 42.82 -54.66
N ARG A 593 11.12 44.06 -54.34
CA ARG A 593 10.31 44.38 -53.15
C ARG A 593 8.90 44.73 -53.60
N ILE A 594 7.91 44.01 -53.08
CA ILE A 594 6.49 44.23 -53.30
C ILE A 594 5.83 44.59 -51.97
N THR A 595 5.16 45.74 -51.91
CA THR A 595 4.47 46.27 -50.73
C THR A 595 3.01 46.57 -51.05
N PRO A 596 2.13 45.55 -51.04
CA PRO A 596 0.71 45.76 -51.24
C PRO A 596 0.15 46.70 -50.16
N ALA A 597 -0.65 47.68 -50.57
CA ALA A 597 -1.29 48.61 -49.64
C ALA A 597 -2.63 48.06 -49.11
N GLY A 598 -3.13 48.67 -48.04
CA GLY A 598 -4.38 48.29 -47.40
C GLY A 598 -4.16 47.29 -46.27
N ARG A 599 -5.21 46.55 -45.93
CA ARG A 599 -5.23 45.66 -44.77
C ARG A 599 -5.73 44.28 -45.19
N MET A 600 -4.86 43.27 -45.13
CA MET A 600 -5.23 41.91 -45.50
C MET A 600 -6.23 41.32 -44.50
N GLU A 601 -7.30 40.74 -45.02
CA GLU A 601 -8.39 40.13 -44.26
C GLU A 601 -7.94 38.90 -43.46
N ARG A 602 -8.73 38.55 -42.45
CA ARG A 602 -8.52 37.37 -41.59
C ARG A 602 -9.20 36.14 -42.19
N SER A 603 -8.70 34.96 -41.83
CA SER A 603 -9.37 33.69 -42.07
C SER A 603 -10.73 33.64 -41.36
N SER A 604 -11.76 33.12 -42.04
CA SER A 604 -13.08 32.85 -41.44
C SER A 604 -13.25 31.39 -41.01
N SER A 605 -12.54 30.46 -41.65
CA SER A 605 -12.53 29.03 -41.30
C SER A 605 -11.13 28.42 -41.52
N GLY A 606 -10.97 27.10 -41.33
CA GLY A 606 -9.72 26.41 -41.66
C GLY A 606 -9.44 26.31 -43.18
N THR A 607 -10.47 26.46 -44.02
CA THR A 607 -10.37 26.33 -45.48
C THR A 607 -10.57 27.67 -46.21
N ASP A 608 -11.27 28.62 -45.60
CA ASP A 608 -11.54 29.94 -46.16
C ASP A 608 -10.51 30.95 -45.66
N GLN A 609 -9.36 30.98 -46.34
CA GLN A 609 -8.21 31.82 -46.02
C GLN A 609 -8.03 32.90 -47.11
N PRO A 610 -8.23 34.20 -46.80
CA PRO A 610 -7.93 35.29 -47.72
C PRO A 610 -6.52 35.16 -48.28
N SER A 611 -6.37 35.35 -49.59
CA SER A 611 -5.08 35.15 -50.26
C SER A 611 -4.91 36.08 -51.45
N PHE A 612 -3.67 36.23 -51.89
CA PHE A 612 -3.32 36.84 -53.16
C PHE A 612 -2.08 36.15 -53.74
N THR A 613 -1.92 36.23 -55.06
CA THR A 613 -0.74 35.73 -55.76
C THR A 613 -0.10 36.85 -56.56
N VAL A 614 1.19 37.08 -56.35
CA VAL A 614 2.00 37.94 -57.21
C VAL A 614 2.77 37.09 -58.21
N ARG A 615 2.75 37.50 -59.48
CA ARG A 615 3.53 36.84 -60.54
C ARG A 615 4.51 37.78 -61.19
N PHE A 616 5.71 37.29 -61.45
CA PHE A 616 6.73 37.99 -62.22
C PHE A 616 7.57 37.01 -63.03
N ARG A 617 8.25 37.50 -64.06
CA ARG A 617 9.08 36.67 -64.94
C ARG A 617 10.54 37.04 -64.86
N ALA A 618 11.38 36.05 -65.06
CA ALA A 618 12.81 36.22 -65.27
C ALA A 618 13.30 35.25 -66.34
N ARG A 619 14.43 35.56 -66.96
CA ARG A 619 15.07 34.73 -67.98
C ARG A 619 16.34 34.11 -67.42
N VAL A 620 16.57 32.85 -67.75
CA VAL A 620 17.84 32.17 -67.46
C VAL A 620 18.91 32.78 -68.37
N GLU A 621 20.05 33.15 -67.81
CA GLU A 621 21.18 33.74 -68.55
C GLU A 621 22.33 32.76 -68.75
#